data_AF-A0A7J7LGF4-F1
#
_entry.id   AF-A0A7J7LGF4-F1
#
_cell.length_a   1.000
_cell.length_b   1.000
_cell.length_c   1.000
_cell.angle_alpha   90.00
_cell.angle_beta   90.00
_cell.angle_gamma   90.00
#
_symmetry.space_group_name_H-M   'P 1'
#
loop_
_entity.id
_entity.type
_entity.pdbx_description
1 polymer ?
#
loop_
_entity_poly.entity_id
_entity_poly.type
_entity_poly.pdbx_seq_one_letter_code
_entity_poly.pdbx_strand_id
1 'polypeptide(L)'
;MAAFPESFLDDLNDLSNNKGSLIDDMIIDEALSNDDLGSHVEIMQKVDETLQKTSDLLNGNHVLEEYELIIACNALTVDMDNEIHRVQSFLCDNYSAKFPDLESLVHHPIDYARAVKKIGNETDMTRVDLQGLLSSAMIMVVSVIASTTRGR
;
A
#
# COMPACT_ATOMS: atom_id res chain seq x y z
N MET A 1 6.46 -3.53 -23.88
CA MET A 1 5.41 -2.70 -23.28
C MET A 1 4.58 -3.64 -22.42
N ALA A 2 4.93 -3.77 -21.13
CA ALA A 2 4.21 -4.66 -20.23
C ALA A 2 2.88 -3.98 -19.90
N ALA A 3 1.77 -4.52 -20.40
CA ALA A 3 0.45 -4.08 -20.02
C ALA A 3 0.26 -4.43 -18.54
N PHE A 4 -0.08 -3.43 -17.72
CA PHE A 4 -0.47 -3.66 -16.35
C PHE A 4 -1.64 -4.66 -16.33
N PRO A 5 -1.58 -5.72 -15.51
CA PRO A 5 -2.61 -6.74 -15.50
C PRO A 5 -3.93 -6.13 -14.99
N GLU A 6 -5.01 -6.29 -15.75
CA GLU A 6 -6.37 -5.81 -15.43
C GLU A 6 -6.83 -6.21 -14.02
N SER A 7 -6.32 -7.33 -13.47
CA SER A 7 -6.56 -7.76 -12.09
C SER A 7 -6.13 -6.72 -11.05
N PHE A 8 -5.10 -5.93 -11.34
CA PHE A 8 -4.64 -4.86 -10.45
C PHE A 8 -5.62 -3.69 -10.39
N LEU A 9 -6.28 -3.36 -11.50
CA LEU A 9 -7.28 -2.30 -11.55
C LEU A 9 -8.59 -2.74 -10.87
N ASP A 10 -8.94 -4.01 -10.98
CA ASP A 10 -10.08 -4.60 -10.29
C ASP A 10 -9.87 -4.58 -8.76
N ASP A 11 -8.68 -4.96 -8.30
CA ASP A 11 -8.28 -4.86 -6.89
C ASP A 11 -8.39 -3.41 -6.33
N LEU A 12 -8.07 -2.40 -7.15
CA LEU A 12 -8.20 -0.98 -6.78
C LEU A 12 -9.65 -0.52 -6.72
N ASN A 13 -10.51 -1.05 -7.58
CA ASN A 13 -11.93 -0.70 -7.61
C ASN A 13 -12.67 -1.33 -6.41
N ASP A 14 -12.28 -2.53 -6.01
CA ASP A 14 -12.75 -3.18 -4.78
C ASP A 14 -12.28 -2.49 -3.49
N LEU A 15 -11.11 -1.83 -3.52
CA LEU A 15 -10.65 -0.94 -2.45
C LEU A 15 -11.52 0.33 -2.34
N SER A 16 -12.03 0.85 -3.45
CA SER A 16 -12.88 2.04 -3.47
C SER A 16 -14.30 1.74 -2.98
N ASN A 17 -14.84 0.56 -3.30
CA ASN A 17 -16.24 0.22 -3.07
C ASN A 17 -16.53 -0.52 -1.76
N ASN A 18 -15.52 -1.04 -1.06
CA ASN A 18 -15.71 -1.73 0.21
C ASN A 18 -15.41 -0.82 1.42
N LYS A 19 -16.33 0.13 1.70
CA LYS A 19 -16.42 0.84 2.98
C LYS A 19 -17.31 0.08 3.98
N GLY A 20 -17.16 -1.23 4.08
CA GLY A 20 -18.04 -2.05 4.90
C GLY A 20 -17.33 -3.19 5.60
N SER A 21 -17.04 -2.96 6.89
CA SER A 21 -17.17 -3.93 7.99
C SER A 21 -15.87 -4.46 8.65
N LEU A 22 -15.53 -3.78 9.77
CA LEU A 22 -15.42 -4.34 11.15
C LEU A 22 -14.07 -4.44 11.84
N ILE A 23 -12.98 -3.89 11.29
CA ILE A 23 -11.80 -3.61 12.12
C ILE A 23 -11.34 -2.19 11.83
N ASP A 24 -11.99 -1.30 12.57
CA ASP A 24 -11.46 -0.04 13.02
C ASP A 24 -11.54 1.18 12.08
N ASP A 25 -12.77 1.58 11.78
CA ASP A 25 -13.07 2.98 11.45
C ASP A 25 -12.62 3.95 12.56
N MET A 26 -12.37 3.48 13.80
CA MET A 26 -11.85 4.31 14.89
C MET A 26 -10.33 4.55 14.77
N ILE A 27 -9.53 3.57 14.35
CA ILE A 27 -8.10 3.75 14.03
C ILE A 27 -7.92 4.55 12.75
N ILE A 28 -8.76 4.32 11.73
CA ILE A 28 -8.66 5.05 10.46
C ILE A 28 -9.08 6.51 10.64
N ASP A 29 -10.14 6.81 11.40
CA ASP A 29 -10.51 8.21 11.68
C ASP A 29 -9.48 8.91 12.58
N GLU A 30 -8.84 8.22 13.52
CA GLU A 30 -7.75 8.80 14.32
C GLU A 30 -6.49 9.03 13.47
N ALA A 31 -6.20 8.16 12.49
CA ALA A 31 -5.16 8.39 11.49
C ALA A 31 -5.50 9.54 10.50
N LEU A 32 -6.79 9.70 10.15
CA LEU A 32 -7.28 10.78 9.28
C LEU A 32 -7.46 12.13 10.02
N SER A 33 -7.57 12.11 11.35
CA SER A 33 -7.71 13.29 12.20
C SER A 33 -6.37 13.86 12.69
N ASN A 34 -5.25 13.17 12.44
CA ASN A 34 -3.91 13.70 12.66
C ASN A 34 -3.50 14.55 11.46
N ASP A 35 -3.76 15.87 11.52
CA ASP A 35 -3.08 17.06 10.92
C ASP A 35 -2.37 16.99 9.54
N ASP A 36 -2.42 15.88 8.80
CA ASP A 36 -1.55 15.56 7.67
C ASP A 36 -2.33 15.59 6.36
N LEU A 37 -3.65 15.40 6.40
CA LEU A 37 -4.51 15.53 5.22
C LEU A 37 -4.62 16.99 4.74
N GLY A 38 -4.61 17.95 5.68
CA GLY A 38 -4.53 19.38 5.35
C GLY A 38 -3.21 19.72 4.65
N SER A 39 -2.11 19.17 5.19
CA SER A 39 -0.77 19.25 4.62
C SER A 39 -0.70 18.62 3.22
N HIS A 40 -1.38 17.48 3.03
CA HIS A 40 -1.42 16.78 1.74
C HIS A 40 -2.21 17.55 0.68
N VAL A 41 -3.34 18.17 1.05
CA VAL A 41 -4.11 19.05 0.15
C VAL A 41 -3.31 20.30 -0.20
N GLU A 42 -2.57 20.88 0.76
CA GLU A 42 -1.71 22.03 0.52
C GLU A 42 -0.52 21.68 -0.40
N ILE A 43 0.07 20.48 -0.23
CA ILE A 43 1.12 19.97 -1.11
C ILE A 43 0.56 19.71 -2.51
N MET A 44 -0.63 19.11 -2.63
CA MET A 44 -1.27 18.88 -3.93
C MET A 44 -1.56 20.20 -4.66
N GLN A 45 -2.03 21.21 -3.92
CA GLN A 45 -2.28 22.54 -4.46
C GLN A 45 -0.99 23.25 -4.88
N LYS A 46 0.10 23.11 -4.11
CA LYS A 46 1.44 23.59 -4.50
C LYS A 46 2.00 22.86 -5.72
N VAL A 47 1.72 21.58 -5.87
CA VAL A 47 2.12 20.78 -7.03
C VAL A 47 1.36 21.25 -8.28
N ASP A 48 0.05 21.47 -8.19
CA ASP A 48 -0.74 22.01 -9.30
C ASP A 48 -0.30 23.43 -9.70
N GLU A 49 0.00 24.30 -8.72
CA GLU A 49 0.56 25.64 -8.99
C GLU A 49 1.95 25.59 -9.64
N THR A 50 2.77 24.61 -9.23
CA THR A 50 4.11 24.41 -9.80
C THR A 50 4.00 23.85 -11.21
N LEU A 51 3.13 22.88 -11.47
CA LEU A 51 2.88 22.32 -12.80
C LEU A 51 2.32 23.36 -13.78
N GLN A 52 1.43 24.24 -13.31
CA GLN A 52 0.90 25.33 -14.13
C GLN A 52 2.00 26.34 -14.49
N LYS A 53 2.85 26.71 -13.52
CA LYS A 53 4.04 27.54 -13.77
C LYS A 53 5.03 26.86 -14.70
N THR A 54 5.29 25.56 -14.53
CA THR A 54 6.15 24.77 -15.40
C THR A 54 5.59 24.79 -16.82
N SER A 55 4.29 24.58 -17.01
CA SER A 55 3.61 24.66 -18.32
C SER A 55 3.76 26.02 -18.99
N ASP A 56 3.76 27.12 -18.23
CA ASP A 56 4.00 28.47 -18.75
C ASP A 56 5.49 28.71 -19.08
N LEU A 57 6.39 28.04 -18.37
CA LEU A 57 7.85 28.08 -18.57
C LEU A 57 8.31 27.25 -19.78
N LEU A 58 7.64 26.13 -20.12
CA LEU A 58 7.98 25.27 -21.27
C LEU A 58 8.04 26.00 -22.64
N ASN A 59 7.55 27.25 -22.72
CA ASN A 59 7.71 28.13 -23.88
C ASN A 59 9.09 28.82 -23.98
N GLY A 60 10.02 28.62 -23.04
CA GLY A 60 11.28 29.38 -22.97
C GLY A 60 12.52 28.61 -22.50
N ASN A 61 13.09 27.74 -23.34
CA ASN A 61 14.48 27.24 -23.25
C ASN A 61 14.84 26.46 -21.96
N HIS A 62 14.40 25.19 -21.87
CA HIS A 62 14.41 24.37 -20.64
C HIS A 62 15.26 23.09 -20.76
N VAL A 63 16.53 23.13 -20.34
CA VAL A 63 17.33 21.90 -20.09
C VAL A 63 17.75 21.81 -18.62
N LEU A 64 18.00 22.96 -17.97
CA LEU A 64 18.33 23.00 -16.54
C LEU A 64 17.13 22.66 -15.65
N GLU A 65 15.91 23.01 -16.07
CA GLU A 65 14.68 22.72 -15.31
C GLU A 65 14.26 21.23 -15.38
N GLU A 66 14.56 20.53 -16.49
CA GLU A 66 14.29 19.09 -16.61
C GLU A 66 15.17 18.27 -15.65
N TYR A 67 16.42 18.67 -15.47
CA TYR A 67 17.34 17.99 -14.55
C TYR A 67 16.91 18.17 -13.08
N GLU A 68 16.48 19.38 -12.71
CA GLU A 68 15.93 19.63 -11.37
C GLU A 68 14.64 18.84 -11.11
N LEU A 69 13.77 18.71 -12.11
CA LEU A 69 12.57 17.87 -12.01
C LEU A 69 12.93 16.40 -11.78
N ILE A 70 13.92 15.86 -12.51
CA ILE A 70 14.37 14.47 -12.33
C ILE A 70 14.91 14.26 -10.90
N ILE A 71 15.69 15.21 -10.37
CA ILE A 71 16.17 15.14 -8.98
C ILE A 71 14.99 15.14 -8.01
N ALA A 72 14.02 16.02 -8.20
CA ALA A 72 12.83 16.10 -7.35
C ALA A 72 12.02 14.79 -7.41
N CYS A 73 11.80 14.22 -8.60
CA CYS A 73 11.12 12.93 -8.77
C CYS A 73 11.85 11.79 -8.07
N ASN A 74 13.18 11.76 -8.13
CA ASN A 74 13.97 10.73 -7.45
C ASN A 74 13.88 10.88 -5.93
N ALA A 75 13.92 12.12 -5.41
CA ALA A 75 13.73 12.38 -3.98
C ALA A 75 12.34 11.90 -3.52
N LEU A 76 11.30 12.25 -4.27
CA LEU A 76 9.93 11.79 -3.98
C LEU A 76 9.79 10.27 -4.04
N THR A 77 10.49 9.60 -4.95
CA THR A 77 10.46 8.13 -5.05
C THR A 77 11.07 7.48 -3.80
N VAL A 78 12.17 8.02 -3.29
CA VAL A 78 12.79 7.53 -2.05
C VAL A 78 11.86 7.76 -0.86
N ASP A 79 11.18 8.90 -0.80
CA ASP A 79 10.21 9.19 0.26
C ASP A 79 9.02 8.23 0.20
N MET A 80 8.53 7.89 -1.00
CA MET A 80 7.49 6.88 -1.19
C MET A 80 7.93 5.49 -0.73
N ASP A 81 9.15 5.06 -1.07
CA ASP A 81 9.70 3.77 -0.64
C ASP A 81 9.80 3.68 0.90
N ASN A 82 10.22 4.77 1.54
CA ASN A 82 10.27 4.87 3.00
C ASN A 82 8.87 4.74 3.62
N GLU A 83 7.86 5.34 3.00
CA GLU A 83 6.49 5.30 3.50
C GLU A 83 5.85 3.92 3.34
N ILE A 84 6.11 3.24 2.22
CA ILE A 84 5.72 1.84 2.02
C ILE A 84 6.29 0.97 3.14
N HIS A 85 7.56 1.18 3.50
CA HIS A 85 8.18 0.43 4.58
C HIS A 85 7.57 0.75 5.95
N ARG A 86 7.28 2.03 6.23
CA ARG A 86 6.60 2.43 7.48
C ARG A 86 5.23 1.78 7.63
N VAL A 87 4.42 1.79 6.57
CA VAL A 87 3.10 1.12 6.56
C VAL A 87 3.25 -0.39 6.76
N GLN A 88 4.22 -1.02 6.10
CA GLN A 88 4.48 -2.46 6.29
C GLN A 88 4.85 -2.79 7.74
N SER A 89 5.79 -2.05 8.34
CA SER A 89 6.16 -2.24 9.74
C SER A 89 4.96 -2.08 10.67
N PHE A 90 4.12 -1.07 10.44
CA PHE A 90 2.88 -0.88 11.20
C PHE A 90 1.93 -2.07 11.07
N LEU A 91 1.73 -2.60 9.85
CA LEU A 91 0.90 -3.79 9.64
C LEU A 91 1.49 -5.03 10.31
N CYS A 92 2.81 -5.23 10.22
CA CYS A 92 3.50 -6.33 10.89
C CYS A 92 3.32 -6.25 12.41
N ASP A 93 3.56 -5.08 13.01
CA ASP A 93 3.44 -4.89 14.46
C ASP A 93 2.02 -5.24 14.95
N ASN A 94 0.99 -4.76 14.26
CA ASN A 94 -0.41 -5.01 14.63
C ASN A 94 -0.87 -6.45 14.34
N TYR A 95 -0.48 -7.02 13.20
CA TYR A 95 -0.95 -8.33 12.76
C TYR A 95 -0.11 -9.50 13.32
N SER A 96 1.09 -9.20 13.86
CA SER A 96 1.98 -10.19 14.49
C SER A 96 1.31 -10.92 15.66
N ALA A 97 0.38 -10.29 16.37
CA ALA A 97 -0.35 -10.91 17.47
C ALA A 97 -1.23 -12.09 17.01
N LYS A 98 -1.74 -12.01 15.78
CA LYS A 98 -2.59 -13.04 15.18
C LYS A 98 -1.78 -14.04 14.37
N PHE A 99 -0.88 -13.57 13.51
CA PHE A 99 -0.14 -14.43 12.58
C PHE A 99 1.29 -13.92 12.40
N PRO A 100 2.18 -14.17 13.39
CA PRO A 100 3.55 -13.64 13.37
C PRO A 100 4.37 -14.21 12.22
N ASP A 101 4.13 -15.46 11.84
CA ASP A 101 4.91 -16.11 10.79
C ASP A 101 4.63 -15.55 9.39
N LEU A 102 3.53 -14.79 9.19
CA LEU A 102 3.18 -14.24 7.88
C LEU A 102 4.27 -13.29 7.34
N GLU A 103 4.94 -12.54 8.22
CA GLU A 103 6.02 -11.63 7.85
C GLU A 103 7.22 -12.39 7.24
N SER A 104 7.51 -13.57 7.79
CA SER A 104 8.58 -14.44 7.28
C SER A 104 8.22 -15.11 5.96
N LEU A 105 6.92 -15.22 5.64
CA LEU A 105 6.42 -15.90 4.45
C LEU A 105 6.28 -14.96 3.26
N VAL A 106 5.87 -13.71 3.46
CA VAL A 106 5.71 -12.75 2.38
C VAL A 106 6.47 -11.46 2.68
N HIS A 107 7.61 -11.34 2.01
CA HIS A 107 8.57 -10.25 2.21
C HIS A 107 8.18 -8.96 1.47
N HIS A 108 7.40 -9.07 0.39
CA HIS A 108 7.04 -7.90 -0.41
C HIS A 108 5.94 -7.09 0.31
N PRO A 109 6.14 -5.79 0.57
CA PRO A 109 5.24 -4.97 1.38
C PRO A 109 3.79 -4.96 0.88
N ILE A 110 3.61 -4.87 -0.44
CA ILE A 110 2.30 -4.79 -1.07
C ILE A 110 1.58 -6.15 -0.98
N ASP A 111 2.31 -7.25 -1.18
CA ASP A 111 1.72 -8.58 -1.10
C ASP A 111 1.39 -8.95 0.34
N TYR A 112 2.21 -8.49 1.29
CA TYR A 112 1.93 -8.63 2.72
C TYR A 112 0.64 -7.90 3.09
N ALA A 113 0.50 -6.63 2.70
CA ALA A 113 -0.71 -5.85 2.96
C ALA A 113 -1.97 -6.49 2.33
N ARG A 114 -1.86 -6.98 1.09
CA ARG A 114 -2.93 -7.72 0.41
C ARG A 114 -3.28 -9.03 1.13
N ALA A 115 -2.28 -9.77 1.61
CA ALA A 115 -2.48 -11.02 2.33
C ALA A 115 -3.14 -10.78 3.68
N VAL A 116 -2.67 -9.79 4.45
CA VAL A 116 -3.29 -9.37 5.71
C VAL A 116 -4.74 -8.95 5.48
N LYS A 117 -5.03 -8.16 4.44
CA LYS A 117 -6.40 -7.76 4.10
C LYS A 117 -7.28 -8.96 3.74
N LYS A 118 -6.78 -9.92 2.95
CA LYS A 118 -7.56 -11.07 2.48
C LYS A 118 -7.79 -12.10 3.58
N ILE A 119 -6.81 -12.32 4.45
CA ILE A 119 -6.92 -13.22 5.61
C ILE A 119 -7.76 -12.56 6.72
N GLY A 120 -7.58 -11.27 6.96
CA GLY A 120 -8.35 -10.48 7.93
C GLY A 120 -8.42 -11.15 9.30
N ASN A 121 -9.62 -11.32 9.84
CA ASN A 121 -9.86 -12.05 11.09
C ASN A 121 -10.21 -13.54 10.91
N GLU A 122 -10.09 -14.09 9.70
CA GLU A 122 -10.46 -15.49 9.49
C GLU A 122 -9.48 -16.46 10.14
N THR A 123 -10.07 -17.48 10.77
CA THR A 123 -9.36 -18.59 11.43
C THR A 123 -9.27 -19.81 10.51
N ASP A 124 -10.19 -19.92 9.55
CA ASP A 124 -10.22 -20.99 8.57
C ASP A 124 -9.66 -20.51 7.22
N MET A 125 -8.41 -20.89 6.95
CA MET A 125 -7.71 -20.52 5.72
C MET A 125 -8.34 -21.13 4.46
N THR A 126 -9.22 -22.13 4.58
CA THR A 126 -9.93 -22.72 3.41
C THR A 126 -11.00 -21.78 2.85
N ARG A 127 -11.45 -20.80 3.64
CA ARG A 127 -12.43 -19.78 3.24
C ARG A 127 -11.77 -18.56 2.59
N VAL A 128 -10.44 -18.44 2.69
CA VAL A 128 -9.68 -17.33 2.15
C VAL A 128 -9.10 -17.73 0.80
N ASP A 129 -9.54 -17.06 -0.26
CA ASP A 129 -8.98 -17.31 -1.58
C ASP A 129 -7.67 -16.54 -1.76
N LEU A 130 -6.51 -17.17 -1.53
CA LEU A 130 -5.21 -16.55 -1.75
C LEU A 130 -4.68 -16.73 -3.18
N GLN A 131 -5.49 -17.27 -4.10
CA GLN A 131 -5.09 -17.45 -5.50
C GLN A 131 -4.87 -16.09 -6.17
N GLY A 132 -3.86 -16.04 -7.04
CA GLY A 132 -3.44 -14.81 -7.73
C GLY A 132 -2.56 -13.88 -6.88
N LEU A 133 -2.60 -14.00 -5.54
CA LEU A 133 -1.72 -13.24 -4.65
C LEU A 133 -0.43 -14.01 -4.32
N LEU A 134 -0.58 -15.27 -3.89
CA LEU A 134 0.55 -16.12 -3.52
C LEU A 134 0.64 -17.33 -4.46
N SER A 135 1.85 -17.86 -4.65
CA SER A 135 2.03 -19.10 -5.40
C SER A 135 1.35 -20.27 -4.69
N SER A 136 0.91 -21.30 -5.43
CA SER A 136 0.23 -22.46 -4.85
C SER A 136 1.04 -23.14 -3.73
N ALA A 137 2.37 -23.12 -3.82
CA ALA A 137 3.25 -23.64 -2.78
C ALA A 137 3.18 -22.78 -1.51
N MET A 138 3.17 -21.45 -1.65
CA MET A 138 3.06 -20.52 -0.52
C MET A 138 1.68 -20.61 0.16
N ILE A 139 0.59 -20.76 -0.60
CA ILE A 139 -0.76 -20.93 -0.04
C ILE A 139 -0.84 -22.16 0.86
N MET A 140 -0.21 -23.27 0.45
CA MET A 140 -0.13 -24.48 1.26
C MET A 140 0.66 -24.24 2.55
N VAL A 141 1.82 -23.61 2.45
CA VAL A 141 2.66 -23.29 3.61
C VAL A 141 1.92 -22.37 4.59
N VAL A 142 1.30 -21.30 4.09
CA VAL A 142 0.48 -20.37 4.88
C VAL A 142 -0.68 -21.10 5.56
N SER A 143 -1.39 -21.99 4.85
CA SER A 143 -2.50 -22.78 5.42
C SER A 143 -2.05 -23.73 6.52
N VAL A 144 -0.91 -24.41 6.33
CA VAL A 144 -0.35 -25.32 7.34
C VAL A 144 0.08 -24.54 8.57
N ILE A 145 0.82 -23.44 8.37
CA ILE A 145 1.32 -22.62 9.48
C ILE A 145 0.14 -21.97 10.21
N ALA A 146 -0.84 -21.42 9.51
CA ALA A 146 -2.05 -20.86 10.13
C ALA A 146 -2.84 -21.90 10.93
N SER A 147 -2.84 -23.17 10.52
CA SER A 147 -3.48 -24.25 11.28
C SER A 147 -2.71 -24.64 12.54
N THR A 148 -1.39 -24.41 12.56
CA THR A 148 -0.51 -24.70 13.72
C THR A 148 -0.23 -23.47 14.60
N THR A 149 -0.45 -22.27 14.07
CA THR A 149 -0.13 -21.02 14.77
C THR A 149 -1.15 -20.81 15.89
N ARG A 150 -0.64 -20.59 17.09
CA ARG A 150 -1.45 -20.21 18.26
C ARG A 150 -1.53 -18.68 18.31
N GLY A 151 -2.05 -18.08 17.24
CA GLY A 151 -2.48 -16.68 17.29
C GLY A 151 -3.53 -16.51 18.38
N ARG A 152 -3.46 -15.40 19.14
CA ARG A 152 -4.49 -15.08 20.14
C ARG A 152 -5.69 -14.40 19.52
#